data_AF-A0AAU5Y7U4-F1
#
_entry.id   AF-A0AAU5Y7U4-F1
#
_cell.length_a   1.000
_cell.length_b   1.000
_cell.length_c   1.000
_cell.angle_alpha   90.00
_cell.angle_beta   90.00
_cell.angle_gamma   90.00
#
_symmetry.space_group_name_H-M   'P 1'
#
loop_
_entity.id
_entity.type
_entity.pdbx_description
1 polymer ?
#
loop_
_entity_poly.entity_id
_entity_poly.type
_entity_poly.pdbx_seq_one_letter_code
_entity_poly.pdbx_strand_id
1 'polypeptide(L)'
;MGALGTLLGFALSLYLLVLIARMVLDWVGMLADSPPWARRARGLAYAATEPVIGPVRRVVRPVRIGGISLDLAFTLVFIGVIVLRGIVYAL
;
A
#
# COMPACT_ATOMS: atom_id res chain seq x y z
N MET A 1 -17.58 -0.53 -18.74
CA MET A 1 -16.59 0.58 -18.61
C MET A 1 -17.05 1.88 -19.28
N GLY A 2 -17.81 2.72 -18.58
CA GLY A 2 -17.92 4.14 -18.95
C GLY A 2 -16.63 4.91 -18.65
N ALA A 3 -16.49 6.15 -19.13
CA ALA A 3 -15.29 6.97 -18.92
C ALA A 3 -14.87 7.10 -17.44
N LEU A 4 -15.85 7.16 -16.53
CA LEU A 4 -15.64 7.19 -15.08
C LEU A 4 -15.02 5.89 -14.54
N GLY A 5 -15.49 4.73 -14.99
CA GLY A 5 -14.95 3.43 -14.57
C GLY A 5 -13.49 3.25 -15.00
N THR A 6 -13.16 3.69 -16.22
CA THR A 6 -11.78 3.68 -16.71
C THR A 6 -10.86 4.57 -15.89
N LEU A 7 -11.31 5.80 -15.59
CA LEU A 7 -10.52 6.75 -14.80
C LEU A 7 -10.29 6.26 -13.37
N LEU A 8 -11.34 5.75 -12.71
CA LEU A 8 -11.25 5.17 -11.37
C LEU A 8 -10.36 3.93 -11.35
N GLY A 9 -10.53 3.02 -12.30
CA GLY A 9 -9.71 1.82 -12.42
C GLY A 9 -8.23 2.17 -12.62
N PHE A 10 -7.94 3.18 -13.44
CA PHE A 10 -6.58 3.69 -13.62
C PHE A 10 -6.01 4.28 -12.33
N ALA A 11 -6.76 5.12 -11.62
CA ALA A 11 -6.33 5.68 -10.34
C ALA A 11 -6.05 4.59 -9.29
N LEU A 12 -6.92 3.58 -9.17
CA LEU A 12 -6.70 2.44 -8.28
C LEU A 12 -5.48 1.62 -8.68
N SER A 13 -5.21 1.48 -9.99
CA SER A 13 -4.01 0.80 -10.50
C SER A 13 -2.73 1.54 -10.12
N LEU A 14 -2.72 2.88 -10.24
CA LEU A 14 -1.60 3.71 -9.80
C LEU A 14 -1.39 3.61 -8.29
N TYR A 15 -2.48 3.66 -7.51
CA TYR A 15 -2.38 3.51 -6.06
C TYR A 15 -1.84 2.14 -5.65
N LEU A 16 -2.27 1.07 -6.34
CA LEU A 16 -1.73 -0.27 -6.14
C LEU A 16 -0.23 -0.33 -6.43
N LEU A 17 0.23 0.33 -7.50
CA LEU A 17 1.67 0.43 -7.81
C LEU A 17 2.45 1.11 -6.67
N VAL A 18 1.90 2.18 -6.08
CA VAL A 18 2.52 2.85 -4.93
C VAL A 18 2.59 1.91 -3.72
N LEU A 19 1.54 1.13 -3.44
CA LEU A 19 1.56 0.15 -2.36
C LEU A 19 2.61 -0.96 -2.59
N ILE A 20 2.75 -1.44 -3.83
CA ILE A 20 3.80 -2.41 -4.19
C ILE A 20 5.18 -1.80 -3.97
N ALA A 21 5.40 -0.57 -4.45
CA ALA A 21 6.66 0.14 -4.23
C ALA A 21 6.98 0.30 -2.74
N ARG A 22 5.98 0.68 -1.92
CA ARG A 22 6.11 0.74 -0.45
C ARG A 22 6.51 -0.60 0.14
N MET A 23 5.86 -1.69 -0.27
CA MET A 23 6.17 -3.05 0.19
C MET A 23 7.63 -3.40 -0.11
N VAL A 24 8.09 -3.18 -1.35
CA VAL A 24 9.47 -3.46 -1.74
C VAL A 24 10.46 -2.63 -0.92
N LEU A 25 10.20 -1.33 -0.74
CA LEU A 25 11.05 -0.43 0.05
C LEU A 25 11.11 -0.82 1.53
N ASP A 26 9.99 -1.27 2.11
CA ASP A 26 9.94 -1.79 3.47
C ASP A 26 10.81 -3.06 3.61
N TRP A 27 10.73 -3.98 2.64
CA TRP A 27 11.52 -5.22 2.65
C TRP A 27 13.01 -4.95 2.45
N VAL A 28 13.38 -4.06 1.52
CA VAL A 28 14.77 -3.65 1.31
C VAL A 28 15.37 -3.11 2.61
N GLY A 29 14.64 -2.25 3.33
CA GLY A 29 15.10 -1.71 4.60
C GLY A 29 15.14 -2.70 5.77
N MET A 30 14.46 -3.85 5.66
CA MET A 30 14.56 -4.94 6.62
C MET A 30 15.77 -5.84 6.35
N LEU A 31 16.13 -6.04 5.08
CA LEU A 31 17.19 -6.96 4.67
C LEU A 31 18.58 -6.32 4.69
N ALA A 32 18.68 -5.01 4.39
CA ALA A 32 19.95 -4.30 4.29
C ALA A 32 19.80 -2.82 4.64
N ASP A 33 20.94 -2.18 4.90
CA ASP A 33 20.95 -0.75 5.18
C ASP A 33 20.61 0.04 3.91
N SER A 34 19.61 0.94 4.00
CA SER A 34 19.01 1.56 2.82
C SER A 34 19.78 2.81 2.39
N PRO A 35 20.15 2.98 1.10
CA PRO A 35 20.80 4.19 0.63
C PRO A 35 19.89 5.43 0.74
N PRO A 36 20.45 6.66 0.73
CA PRO A 36 19.68 7.89 0.95
C PRO A 36 18.46 8.06 0.03
N TRP A 37 18.58 7.67 -1.24
CA TRP A 37 17.48 7.75 -2.21
C TRP A 37 16.33 6.80 -1.85
N ALA A 38 16.64 5.59 -1.38
CA ALA A 38 15.63 4.59 -1.01
C ALA A 38 14.87 5.03 0.24
N ARG A 39 15.57 5.66 1.20
CA ARG A 39 14.92 6.27 2.39
C ARG A 39 13.96 7.40 2.00
N ARG A 40 14.35 8.26 1.06
CA ARG A 40 13.46 9.31 0.53
C ARG A 40 12.25 8.72 -0.18
N ALA A 41 12.46 7.74 -1.06
CA ALA A 41 11.39 7.05 -1.77
C ALA A 41 10.41 6.39 -0.80
N ARG A 42 10.91 5.76 0.27
CA ARG A 42 10.09 5.18 1.34
C ARG A 42 9.24 6.23 2.03
N GLY A 43 9.82 7.39 2.36
CA GLY A 43 9.09 8.52 2.94
C GLY A 43 7.95 9.02 2.04
N LEU A 44 8.19 9.15 0.74
CA LEU A 44 7.17 9.55 -0.23
C LEU A 44 6.06 8.49 -0.36
N ALA A 45 6.44 7.21 -0.44
CA ALA A 45 5.48 6.12 -0.50
C ALA A 45 4.62 6.06 0.76
N TYR A 46 5.21 6.31 1.94
CA TYR A 46 4.47 6.46 3.19
C TYR A 46 3.49 7.64 3.13
N ALA A 47 3.96 8.83 2.77
CA ALA A 47 3.10 10.01 2.68
C ALA A 47 1.90 9.82 1.74
N ALA A 48 2.11 9.12 0.61
CA ALA A 48 1.05 8.83 -0.34
C ALA A 48 0.03 7.81 0.15
N THR A 49 0.42 6.90 1.05
CA THR A 49 -0.43 5.76 1.46
C THR A 49 -1.00 5.89 2.86
N GLU A 50 -0.39 6.67 3.76
CA GLU A 50 -0.88 6.92 5.12
C GLU A 50 -2.28 7.55 5.20
N PRO A 51 -2.74 8.44 4.29
CA PRO A 51 -4.12 8.93 4.34
C PRO A 51 -5.18 7.82 4.29
N VAL A 52 -4.85 6.68 3.67
CA VAL A 52 -5.73 5.51 3.53
C VAL A 52 -5.42 4.46 4.61
N ILE A 53 -4.15 4.18 4.87
CA ILE A 53 -3.71 3.15 5.83
C ILE A 53 -3.89 3.62 7.27
N GLY A 54 -3.63 4.90 7.56
CA GLY A 54 -3.67 5.49 8.90
C GLY A 54 -5.01 5.29 9.61
N PRO A 55 -6.16 5.56 8.96
CA PRO A 55 -7.48 5.23 9.52
C PRO A 55 -7.65 3.75 9.85
N VAL A 56 -7.19 2.85 8.98
CA VAL A 56 -7.28 1.40 9.20
C VAL A 56 -6.40 0.97 10.38
N ARG A 57 -5.21 1.54 10.54
CA ARG A 57 -4.31 1.30 11.67
C ARG A 57 -4.90 1.67 13.03
N ARG A 58 -5.85 2.61 13.07
CA ARG A 58 -6.54 2.96 14.32
C ARG A 58 -7.48 1.84 14.79
N VAL A 59 -7.97 1.03 13.86
CA VAL A 59 -8.89 -0.08 14.13
C VAL A 59 -8.12 -1.39 14.28
N VAL A 60 -7.15 -1.63 13.40
CA VAL A 60 -6.42 -2.89 13.31
C VAL A 60 -5.04 -2.74 13.93
N ARG A 61 -4.82 -3.44 15.04
CA ARG A 61 -3.53 -3.45 15.72
C ARG A 61 -2.50 -4.26 14.91
N PRO A 62 -1.24 -3.79 14.79
CA PRO A 62 -0.17 -4.59 14.19
C PRO A 62 0.03 -5.88 14.97
N VAL A 63 0.21 -7.00 14.26
CA VAL A 63 0.47 -8.30 14.89
C VAL A 63 1.97 -8.61 14.77
N ARG A 64 2.55 -9.03 15.89
CA ARG A 64 3.95 -9.46 15.96
C ARG A 64 3.97 -10.98 15.99
N ILE A 65 4.69 -11.60 15.06
CA ILE A 65 4.87 -13.05 14.98
C ILE A 65 6.37 -13.32 14.95
N GLY A 66 6.90 -14.02 15.95
CA GLY A 66 8.30 -14.49 15.95
C GLY A 66 9.35 -13.40 15.75
N GLY A 67 9.16 -12.22 16.34
CA GLY A 67 10.10 -11.09 16.21
C GLY A 67 9.88 -10.21 14.97
N ILE A 68 9.03 -10.64 14.02
CA ILE A 68 8.65 -9.84 12.84
C ILE A 68 7.30 -9.17 13.10
N SER A 69 7.22 -7.86 12.88
CA SER A 69 5.96 -7.13 12.90
C SER A 69 5.31 -7.15 11.52
N LEU A 70 4.11 -7.73 11.41
CA LEU A 70 3.27 -7.64 10.23
C LEU A 70 2.34 -6.44 10.34
N ASP A 71 2.41 -5.55 9.34
CA ASP A 71 1.50 -4.41 9.22
C ASP A 71 0.17 -4.86 8.59
N LEU A 72 -0.72 -5.38 9.44
CA LEU A 72 -2.04 -5.84 9.00
C LEU A 72 -2.87 -4.75 8.34
N ALA A 73 -2.70 -3.49 8.75
CA ALA A 73 -3.46 -2.41 8.15
C ALA A 73 -3.01 -2.14 6.71
N PHE A 74 -1.70 -2.15 6.44
CA PHE A 74 -1.18 -2.12 5.08
C PHE A 74 -1.73 -3.29 4.25
N THR A 75 -1.66 -4.52 4.78
CA THR A 75 -2.14 -5.72 4.08
C THR A 75 -3.63 -5.63 3.75
N LEU A 76 -4.45 -5.17 4.69
CA LEU A 76 -5.89 -5.01 4.49
C LEU A 76 -6.20 -3.94 3.43
N VAL A 77 -5.51 -2.80 3.46
CA VAL A 77 -5.68 -1.77 2.43
C VAL A 77 -5.25 -2.31 1.06
N PHE A 78 -4.13 -3.02 0.98
CA PHE A 78 -3.65 -3.62 -0.26
C PHE A 78 -4.68 -4.58 -0.87
N ILE A 79 -5.20 -5.52 -0.08
CA ILE A 79 -6.22 -6.45 -0.51
C ILE A 79 -7.51 -5.70 -0.89
N GLY A 80 -7.94 -4.73 -0.09
CA GLY A 80 -9.12 -3.93 -0.35
C GLY A 80 -9.06 -3.17 -1.68
N VAL A 81 -7.90 -2.61 -2.02
CA VAL A 81 -7.68 -1.93 -3.31
C VAL A 81 -7.72 -2.91 -4.48
N ILE A 82 -7.13 -4.10 -4.34
CA ILE A 82 -7.20 -5.15 -5.38
C ILE A 82 -8.66 -5.52 -5.66
N VAL A 83 -9.44 -5.77 -4.60
CA VAL A 83 -10.85 -6.13 -4.71
C VAL A 83 -11.66 -4.99 -5.34
N LEU A 84 -11.50 -3.76 -4.83
CA LEU A 84 -12.21 -2.58 -5.35
C LEU A 84 -11.89 -2.34 -6.83
N ARG A 85 -10.62 -2.46 -7.20
CA ARG A 85 -10.16 -2.37 -8.60
C ARG A 85 -10.81 -3.43 -9.47
N GLY A 86 -10.88 -4.68 -9.00
CA GLY A 86 -11.55 -5.77 -9.70
C GLY A 86 -13.03 -5.49 -9.93
N ILE A 87 -13.74 -4.97 -8.92
CA ILE A 87 -15.15 -4.58 -9.04
C ILE A 87 -15.31 -3.45 -10.07
N VAL A 88 -14.48 -2.40 -10.01
CA VAL A 88 -14.54 -1.29 -10.97
C VAL A 88 -14.30 -1.76 -12.40
N TYR A 89 -13.39 -2.72 -12.61
CA TYR A 89 -13.15 -3.32 -13.93
C TYR A 89 -14.15 -4.43 -14.31
N ALA A 90 -15.08 -4.79 -13.44
CA ALA A 90 -16.18 -5.69 -13.78
C ALA A 90 -17.46 -4.94 -14.24
N LEU A 91 -17.55 -3.62 -13.99
CA LEU A 91 -18.69 -2.74 -14.28
C LEU A 91 -18.50 -1.90 -15.56
#